data_AF-A0AA38UB03-F1
#
_entry.id   AF-A0AA38UB03-F1
#
_cell.length_a   1.000
_cell.length_b   1.000
_cell.length_c   1.000
_cell.angle_alpha   90.00
_cell.angle_beta   90.00
_cell.angle_gamma   90.00
#
_symmetry.space_group_name_H-M   'P 1'
#
loop_
_entity.id
_entity.type
_entity.pdbx_description
1 polymer ?
#
loop_
_entity_poly.entity_id
_entity_poly.type
_entity_poly.pdbx_seq_one_letter_code
_entity_poly.pdbx_strand_id
1 'polypeptide(L)'
;MTGQCSICLSDWKDPVCIPCGHLYCSPCLLDYIASSSEDGYTTICPTCRAVFPIVSPELTCLPKHVHRYITPSIRRVYLDNTAVQSLQQKLATSQNQVKNLQKESERLMLFCEKYQNAAEVHADGEAKARLEIERLTRLLRESRVATAEAAEQASEWRERHGELKKQVEGASKNHSRKRASTSQLTDDSLSTSTPMTPRRRIIRDLPMRNKKKLKRAEPDSQNVRYSRFPLSDSE
;
A
#
# COMPACT_ATOMS: atom_id res chain seq x y z
N MET A 1 -19.20 -30.25 27.40
CA MET A 1 -19.45 -30.61 28.81
C MET A 1 -19.76 -29.33 29.56
N THR A 2 -20.97 -29.21 30.09
CA THR A 2 -21.46 -28.01 30.76
C THR A 2 -20.71 -27.82 32.08
N GLY A 3 -19.85 -26.80 32.15
CA GLY A 3 -19.17 -26.36 33.37
C GLY A 3 -20.10 -25.70 34.40
N GLN A 4 -21.39 -26.07 34.40
CA GLN A 4 -22.46 -25.38 35.11
C GLN A 4 -23.37 -26.38 35.83
N CYS A 5 -23.85 -25.96 37.00
CA CYS A 5 -24.79 -26.70 37.82
C CYS A 5 -26.20 -26.67 37.22
N SER A 6 -26.86 -27.84 37.12
CA SER A 6 -28.21 -27.91 36.56
C SER A 6 -29.31 -27.37 37.47
N ILE A 7 -28.99 -27.02 38.72
CA ILE A 7 -29.94 -26.41 39.67
C ILE A 7 -29.88 -24.88 39.58
N CYS A 8 -28.70 -24.28 39.75
CA CYS A 8 -28.54 -22.81 39.74
C CYS A 8 -28.09 -22.24 38.38
N LEU A 9 -27.85 -23.09 37.38
CA LEU A 9 -27.45 -22.73 36.02
C LEU A 9 -26.18 -21.84 35.95
N SER A 10 -25.37 -21.90 36.99
CA SER A 10 -24.14 -21.10 37.15
C SER A 10 -22.93 -22.01 37.25
N ASP A 11 -21.73 -21.43 37.17
CA ASP A 11 -20.48 -22.15 37.36
C ASP A 11 -20.45 -22.90 38.70
N TRP A 12 -19.79 -24.06 38.70
CA TRP A 12 -19.69 -24.94 39.86
C TRP A 12 -19.08 -24.21 41.08
N LYS A 13 -19.81 -24.24 42.21
CA LYS A 13 -19.33 -23.78 43.52
C LYS A 13 -19.28 -24.99 44.46
N ASP A 14 -18.08 -25.44 44.80
CA ASP A 14 -17.85 -26.67 45.57
C ASP A 14 -18.66 -27.86 45.00
N PRO A 15 -18.31 -28.36 43.80
CA PRO A 15 -19.08 -29.40 43.15
C PRO A 15 -19.06 -30.70 43.96
N VAL A 16 -20.23 -31.28 44.13
CA VAL A 16 -20.43 -32.57 44.78
C VAL A 16 -21.04 -33.57 43.79
N CYS A 17 -20.56 -34.80 43.83
CA CYS A 17 -21.02 -35.92 43.04
C CYS A 17 -21.87 -36.85 43.91
N ILE A 18 -23.05 -37.20 43.40
CA ILE A 18 -23.94 -38.19 43.99
C ILE A 18 -23.73 -39.58 43.34
N PRO A 19 -24.30 -40.68 43.87
CA PRO A 19 -23.95 -42.03 43.42
C PRO A 19 -24.25 -42.31 41.94
N CYS A 20 -25.22 -41.62 41.35
CA CYS A 20 -25.53 -41.73 39.92
C CYS A 20 -24.55 -40.96 39.01
N GLY A 21 -23.54 -40.29 39.56
CA GLY A 21 -22.49 -39.59 38.80
C GLY A 21 -22.79 -38.15 38.42
N HIS A 22 -23.98 -37.63 38.74
CA HIS A 22 -24.32 -36.23 38.48
C HIS A 22 -23.66 -35.30 39.50
N LEU A 23 -23.30 -34.11 39.03
CA LEU A 23 -22.65 -33.07 39.81
C LEU A 23 -23.63 -31.94 40.12
N TYR A 24 -23.54 -31.39 41.32
CA TYR A 24 -24.31 -30.24 41.81
C TYR A 24 -23.40 -29.31 42.61
N CYS A 25 -23.73 -28.03 42.74
CA CYS A 25 -23.09 -27.21 43.78
C CYS A 25 -23.51 -27.75 45.15
N SER A 26 -22.57 -27.83 46.10
CA SER A 26 -22.87 -28.24 47.48
C SER A 26 -24.10 -27.54 48.08
N PRO A 27 -24.23 -26.19 48.05
CA PRO A 27 -25.42 -25.52 48.61
C PRO A 27 -26.70 -25.92 47.86
N CYS A 28 -26.66 -25.96 46.53
CA CYS A 28 -27.83 -26.31 45.73
C CYS A 28 -28.35 -27.72 46.01
N LEU A 29 -27.45 -28.69 46.20
CA LEU A 29 -27.86 -30.05 46.53
C LEU A 29 -28.43 -30.12 47.95
N LEU A 30 -27.84 -29.42 48.91
CA LEU A 30 -28.34 -29.40 50.30
C LEU A 30 -29.74 -28.77 50.39
N ASP A 31 -29.97 -27.64 49.73
CA ASP A 31 -31.28 -26.98 49.68
C ASP A 31 -32.35 -27.89 49.03
N TYR A 32 -31.95 -28.60 47.97
CA TYR A 32 -32.83 -29.58 47.32
C TYR A 32 -33.16 -30.75 48.26
N ILE A 33 -32.18 -31.30 48.97
CA ILE A 33 -32.41 -32.40 49.92
C ILE A 33 -33.32 -31.95 51.07
N ALA A 34 -33.10 -30.75 51.60
CA ALA A 34 -33.90 -30.19 52.69
C ALA A 34 -35.36 -29.95 52.30
N SER A 35 -35.65 -29.70 51.01
CA SER A 35 -37.00 -29.46 50.51
C SER A 35 -37.71 -30.71 49.96
N SER A 36 -36.98 -31.79 49.65
CA SER A 36 -37.52 -32.97 48.96
C SER A 36 -37.54 -34.26 49.78
N SER A 37 -36.87 -34.31 50.94
CA SER A 37 -36.80 -35.53 51.74
C SER A 37 -37.98 -35.63 52.73
N GLU A 38 -38.96 -36.48 52.40
CA GLU A 38 -40.08 -36.81 53.30
C GLU A 38 -39.60 -37.65 54.50
N ASP A 39 -38.75 -38.64 54.25
CA ASP A 39 -38.29 -39.60 55.27
C ASP A 39 -36.92 -39.25 55.87
N GLY A 40 -36.20 -38.27 55.32
CA GLY A 40 -34.85 -37.87 55.75
C GLY A 40 -33.71 -38.84 55.41
N TYR A 41 -33.99 -40.06 54.94
CA TYR A 41 -32.98 -41.10 54.66
C TYR A 41 -32.61 -41.21 53.17
N THR A 42 -33.56 -40.95 52.28
CA THR A 42 -33.39 -41.09 50.82
C THR A 42 -33.89 -39.86 50.09
N THR A 43 -33.32 -39.59 48.93
CA THR A 43 -33.76 -38.51 48.02
C THR A 43 -33.53 -38.93 46.56
N ILE A 44 -33.99 -38.10 45.65
CA ILE A 44 -34.04 -38.36 44.21
C ILE A 44 -33.04 -37.43 43.51
N CYS A 45 -32.29 -37.93 42.55
CA CYS A 45 -31.41 -37.10 41.73
C CYS A 45 -32.23 -36.08 40.91
N PRO A 46 -31.92 -34.76 40.99
CA PRO A 46 -32.62 -33.73 40.20
C PRO A 46 -32.53 -33.94 38.67
N THR A 47 -31.48 -34.60 38.18
CA THR A 47 -31.23 -34.76 36.74
C THR A 47 -31.78 -36.06 36.17
N CYS A 48 -31.46 -37.21 36.77
CA CYS A 48 -31.86 -38.52 36.25
C CYS A 48 -32.93 -39.23 37.07
N ARG A 49 -33.40 -38.63 38.17
CA ARG A 49 -34.42 -39.17 39.07
C ARG A 49 -34.05 -40.51 39.75
N ALA A 50 -32.78 -40.90 39.74
CA ALA A 50 -32.31 -42.05 40.49
C ALA A 50 -32.42 -41.79 42.00
N VAL A 51 -32.99 -42.74 42.75
CA VAL A 51 -33.06 -42.69 44.21
C VAL A 51 -31.68 -43.00 44.80
N PHE A 52 -31.25 -42.26 45.81
CA PHE A 52 -30.01 -42.53 46.53
C PHE A 52 -30.13 -42.25 48.04
N PRO A 53 -29.39 -42.98 48.88
CA PRO A 53 -29.37 -42.75 50.33
C PRO A 53 -28.52 -41.52 50.66
N ILE A 54 -28.98 -40.69 51.60
CA ILE A 54 -28.22 -39.51 52.07
C ILE A 54 -27.29 -39.90 53.23
N VAL A 55 -27.77 -40.79 54.09
CA VAL A 55 -27.09 -41.18 55.33
C VAL A 55 -26.00 -42.21 55.03
N SER A 56 -24.82 -41.98 55.61
CA SER A 56 -23.73 -42.96 55.62
C SER A 56 -23.69 -43.67 56.97
N PRO A 57 -23.52 -45.01 57.02
CA PRO A 57 -23.49 -45.75 58.28
C PRO A 57 -22.30 -45.34 59.14
N GLU A 58 -22.49 -45.34 60.46
CA GLU A 58 -21.41 -45.04 61.39
C GLU A 58 -20.34 -46.14 61.36
N LEU A 59 -19.08 -45.76 61.15
CA LEU A 59 -17.97 -46.71 61.00
C LEU A 59 -17.70 -47.52 62.28
N THR A 60 -18.05 -46.98 63.45
CA THR A 60 -17.91 -47.65 64.76
C THR A 60 -18.72 -48.94 64.85
N CYS A 61 -19.86 -48.98 64.17
CA CYS A 61 -20.76 -50.13 64.11
C CYS A 61 -20.36 -51.17 63.05
N LEU A 62 -19.30 -50.91 62.28
CA LEU A 62 -18.88 -51.73 61.16
C LEU A 62 -17.52 -52.39 61.43
N PRO A 63 -17.31 -53.64 60.96
CA PRO A 63 -15.99 -54.27 61.01
C PRO A 63 -14.91 -53.43 60.30
N LYS A 64 -13.72 -53.31 60.89
CA LYS A 64 -12.62 -52.45 60.37
C LYS A 64 -12.24 -52.72 58.91
N HIS A 65 -12.35 -53.96 58.45
CA HIS A 65 -12.00 -54.34 57.08
C HIS A 65 -12.98 -53.79 56.03
N VAL A 66 -14.23 -53.49 56.41
CA VAL A 66 -15.22 -52.93 55.47
C VAL A 66 -15.15 -51.41 55.36
N HIS A 67 -14.48 -50.72 56.29
CA HIS A 67 -14.42 -49.25 56.33
C HIS A 67 -13.93 -48.64 55.01
N ARG A 68 -13.01 -49.30 54.31
CA ARG A 68 -12.48 -48.84 53.01
C ARG A 68 -13.51 -48.85 51.86
N TYR A 69 -14.59 -49.61 52.00
CA TYR A 69 -15.63 -49.73 50.98
C TYR A 69 -16.82 -48.82 51.27
N ILE A 70 -16.88 -48.22 52.46
CA ILE A 70 -17.90 -47.23 52.80
C ILE A 70 -17.50 -45.89 52.19
N THR A 71 -18.23 -45.50 51.16
CA THR A 71 -18.06 -44.22 50.49
C THR A 71 -19.30 -43.37 50.76
N PRO A 72 -19.17 -42.11 51.21
CA PRO A 72 -20.33 -41.27 51.42
C PRO A 72 -21.07 -41.04 50.11
N SER A 73 -22.40 -40.98 50.16
CA SER A 73 -23.21 -40.80 48.96
C SER A 73 -22.97 -39.45 48.28
N ILE A 74 -22.71 -38.41 49.07
CA ILE A 74 -22.39 -37.07 48.58
C ILE A 74 -20.88 -36.85 48.72
N ARG A 75 -20.16 -36.81 47.60
CA ARG A 75 -18.70 -36.67 47.57
C ARG A 75 -18.30 -35.33 46.98
N ARG A 76 -17.39 -34.61 47.63
CA ARG A 76 -16.74 -33.44 47.03
C ARG A 76 -15.85 -33.85 45.85
N VAL A 77 -15.92 -33.12 44.75
CA VAL A 77 -15.10 -33.31 43.56
C VAL A 77 -14.28 -32.05 43.33
N TYR A 78 -13.00 -32.23 43.02
CA TYR A 78 -12.11 -31.15 42.60
C TYR A 78 -11.98 -31.20 41.08
N LEU A 79 -12.46 -30.15 40.40
CA LEU A 79 -12.34 -30.01 38.95
C LEU A 79 -11.12 -29.13 38.66
N ASP A 80 -10.08 -29.72 38.05
CA ASP A 80 -8.92 -28.97 37.57
C ASP A 80 -9.23 -28.32 36.21
N ASN A 81 -9.35 -26.99 36.22
CA ASN A 81 -9.62 -26.19 35.02
C ASN A 81 -8.36 -25.48 34.47
N THR A 82 -7.17 -25.73 35.03
CA THR A 82 -5.93 -25.04 34.64
C THR A 82 -5.58 -25.27 33.17
N ALA A 83 -5.69 -26.51 32.69
CA ALA A 83 -5.43 -26.85 31.30
C ALA A 83 -6.38 -26.10 30.34
N VAL A 84 -7.67 -26.04 30.67
CA VAL A 84 -8.69 -25.35 29.86
C VAL A 84 -8.43 -23.84 29.82
N GLN A 85 -8.09 -23.24 30.96
CA GLN A 85 -7.74 -21.81 31.03
C GLN A 85 -6.49 -21.49 30.20
N SER A 86 -5.46 -22.35 30.26
CA SER A 86 -4.24 -22.17 29.47
C SER A 86 -4.52 -22.23 27.96
N LEU A 87 -5.42 -23.12 27.54
CA LEU A 87 -5.84 -23.24 26.14
C LEU A 87 -6.68 -22.03 25.71
N GLN A 88 -7.59 -21.55 26.55
CA GLN A 88 -8.36 -20.34 26.29
C GLN A 88 -7.44 -19.11 26.14
N GLN A 89 -6.41 -18.99 26.97
CA GLN A 89 -5.43 -17.92 26.85
C GLN A 89 -4.64 -18.01 25.54
N LYS A 90 -4.15 -19.21 25.18
CA LYS A 90 -3.48 -19.44 23.89
C LYS A 90 -4.39 -19.10 22.71
N LEU A 91 -5.64 -19.55 22.75
CA LEU A 91 -6.64 -19.24 21.74
C LEU A 91 -6.82 -17.73 21.58
N ALA A 92 -6.99 -16.99 22.69
CA ALA A 92 -7.13 -15.55 22.66
C ALA A 92 -5.88 -14.85 22.07
N THR A 93 -4.67 -15.30 22.45
CA THR A 93 -3.44 -14.74 21.89
C THR A 93 -3.29 -14.99 20.39
N SER A 94 -3.56 -16.21 19.93
CA SER A 94 -3.50 -16.56 18.51
C SER A 94 -4.57 -15.82 17.71
N GLN A 95 -5.79 -15.68 18.25
CA GLN A 95 -6.85 -14.89 17.61
C GLN A 95 -6.47 -13.41 17.45
N ASN A 96 -5.82 -12.82 18.46
CA ASN A 96 -5.34 -11.44 18.36
C ASN A 96 -4.21 -11.29 17.35
N GLN A 97 -3.28 -12.25 17.28
CA GLN A 97 -2.23 -12.26 16.28
C GLN A 97 -2.80 -12.33 14.86
N VAL A 98 -3.76 -13.23 14.61
CA VAL A 98 -4.43 -13.33 13.31
C VAL A 98 -5.11 -12.03 12.92
N LYS A 99 -5.85 -11.40 13.85
CA LYS A 99 -6.50 -10.10 13.59
C LYS A 99 -5.50 -9.00 13.26
N ASN A 100 -4.36 -8.97 13.94
CA ASN A 100 -3.32 -7.98 13.67
C ASN A 100 -2.67 -8.21 12.30
N LEU A 101 -2.30 -9.46 12.00
CA LEU A 101 -1.72 -9.83 10.71
C LEU A 101 -2.67 -9.55 9.55
N GLN A 102 -3.97 -9.78 9.73
CA GLN A 102 -4.98 -9.42 8.72
C GLN A 102 -4.99 -7.91 8.45
N LYS A 103 -5.00 -7.08 9.50
CA LYS A 103 -4.93 -5.61 9.35
C LYS A 103 -3.64 -5.15 8.68
N GLU A 104 -2.51 -5.76 9.03
CA GLU A 104 -1.21 -5.44 8.42
C GLU A 104 -1.18 -5.85 6.95
N SER A 105 -1.71 -7.02 6.62
CA SER A 105 -1.84 -7.50 5.23
C SER A 105 -2.71 -6.56 4.40
N GLU A 106 -3.89 -6.17 4.90
CA GLU A 106 -4.78 -5.21 4.22
C GLU A 106 -4.08 -3.87 4.00
N ARG A 107 -3.38 -3.37 5.02
CA ARG A 107 -2.60 -2.13 4.92
C ARG A 107 -1.49 -2.24 3.87
N LEU A 108 -0.77 -3.35 3.84
CA LEU A 108 0.31 -3.57 2.88
C LEU A 108 -0.24 -3.61 1.45
N MET A 109 -1.36 -4.31 1.23
CA MET A 109 -2.02 -4.38 -0.06
C MET A 109 -2.41 -2.99 -0.59
N LEU A 110 -3.01 -2.15 0.26
CA LEU A 110 -3.35 -0.77 -0.11
C LEU A 110 -2.13 0.05 -0.52
N PHE A 111 -0.99 -0.12 0.19
CA PHE A 111 0.25 0.55 -0.19
C PHE A 111 0.80 0.02 -1.51
N CYS A 112 0.81 -1.29 -1.72
CA CYS A 112 1.24 -1.90 -2.98
C CYS A 112 0.43 -1.37 -4.15
N GLU A 113 -0.90 -1.34 -4.05
CA GLU A 113 -1.78 -0.79 -5.09
C GLU A 113 -1.47 0.69 -5.37
N LYS A 114 -1.30 1.51 -4.32
CA LYS A 114 -0.94 2.92 -4.47
C LYS A 114 0.39 3.11 -5.20
N TYR A 115 1.41 2.33 -4.87
CA TYR A 115 2.71 2.41 -5.53
C TYR A 115 2.67 1.88 -6.96
N GLN A 116 1.91 0.81 -7.22
CA GLN A 116 1.70 0.29 -8.57
C GLN A 116 1.03 1.34 -9.46
N ASN A 117 -0.08 1.93 -9.00
CA ASN A 117 -0.79 2.97 -9.74
C ASN A 117 0.11 4.19 -10.02
N ALA A 118 0.93 4.61 -9.04
CA ALA A 118 1.88 5.69 -9.26
C ALA A 118 2.94 5.33 -10.31
N ALA A 119 3.48 4.10 -10.25
CA ALA A 119 4.46 3.61 -11.20
C ALA A 119 3.88 3.52 -12.63
N GLU A 120 2.63 3.08 -12.78
CA GLU A 120 1.93 3.03 -14.07
C GLU A 120 1.76 4.42 -14.69
N VAL A 121 1.30 5.40 -13.90
CA VAL A 121 1.18 6.79 -14.38
C VAL A 121 2.53 7.36 -14.83
N HIS A 122 3.60 7.06 -14.09
CA HIS A 122 4.95 7.46 -14.47
C HIS A 122 5.40 6.76 -15.77
N ALA A 123 5.18 5.46 -15.90
CA ALA A 123 5.52 4.68 -17.09
C ALA A 123 4.77 5.18 -18.33
N ASP A 124 3.46 5.46 -18.22
CA ASP A 124 2.65 6.04 -19.28
C ASP A 124 3.13 7.44 -19.70
N GLY A 125 3.49 8.26 -18.71
CA GLY A 125 4.07 9.58 -18.93
C GLY A 125 5.38 9.50 -19.72
N GLU A 126 6.27 8.59 -19.33
CA GLU A 126 7.51 8.34 -20.06
C GLU A 126 7.28 7.82 -21.47
N ALA A 127 6.36 6.88 -21.66
CA ALA A 127 6.03 6.33 -22.98
C ALA A 127 5.54 7.42 -23.94
N LYS A 128 4.63 8.30 -23.47
CA LYS A 128 4.13 9.45 -24.24
C LYS A 128 5.26 10.43 -24.57
N ALA A 129 6.14 10.72 -23.63
CA ALA A 129 7.30 11.59 -23.86
C ALA A 129 8.26 10.99 -24.90
N ARG A 130 8.50 9.67 -24.86
CA ARG A 130 9.34 8.96 -25.85
C ARG A 130 8.75 9.07 -27.26
N LEU A 131 7.44 8.84 -27.40
CA LEU A 131 6.73 8.99 -28.69
C LEU A 131 6.83 10.44 -29.22
N GLU A 132 6.70 11.43 -28.34
CA GLU A 132 6.82 12.84 -28.73
C GLU A 132 8.25 13.20 -29.15
N ILE A 133 9.26 12.70 -28.45
CA ILE A 133 10.67 12.84 -28.84
C ILE A 133 10.91 12.23 -30.21
N GLU A 134 10.39 11.04 -30.47
CA GLU A 134 10.51 10.38 -31.78
C GLU A 134 9.85 11.22 -32.88
N ARG A 135 8.62 11.69 -32.66
CA ARG A 135 7.89 12.56 -33.58
C ARG A 135 8.67 13.83 -33.92
N LEU A 136 9.17 14.53 -32.89
CA LEU A 136 9.96 15.75 -33.05
C LEU A 136 11.28 15.47 -33.75
N THR A 137 11.93 14.35 -33.45
CA THR A 137 13.18 13.95 -34.11
C THR A 137 12.94 13.73 -35.60
N ARG A 138 11.82 13.10 -35.99
CA ARG A 138 11.45 12.92 -37.40
C ARG A 138 11.25 14.26 -38.10
N LEU A 139 10.43 15.16 -37.52
CA LEU A 139 10.20 16.48 -38.09
C LEU A 139 11.48 17.31 -38.22
N LEU A 140 12.37 17.21 -37.25
CA LEU A 140 13.65 17.92 -37.27
C LEU A 140 14.57 17.37 -38.36
N ARG A 141 14.55 16.06 -38.64
CA ARG A 141 15.25 15.46 -39.79
C ARG A 141 14.67 15.97 -41.11
N GLU A 142 13.35 15.95 -41.28
CA GLU A 142 12.67 16.45 -42.48
C GLU A 142 12.98 17.93 -42.73
N SER A 143 12.88 18.77 -41.70
CA SER A 143 13.22 20.19 -41.79
C SER A 143 14.69 20.40 -42.14
N ARG A 144 15.62 19.60 -41.60
CA ARG A 144 17.05 19.68 -41.96
C ARG A 144 17.27 19.36 -43.43
N VAL A 145 16.67 18.29 -43.94
CA VAL A 145 16.78 17.92 -45.37
C VAL A 145 16.23 19.04 -46.25
N ALA A 146 15.02 19.55 -45.96
CA ALA A 146 14.42 20.65 -46.72
C ALA A 146 15.28 21.93 -46.69
N THR A 147 15.91 22.26 -45.56
CA THR A 147 16.83 23.41 -45.49
C THR A 147 18.12 23.20 -46.28
N ALA A 148 18.62 21.96 -46.36
CA ALA A 148 19.80 21.63 -47.16
C ALA A 148 19.48 21.74 -48.65
N GLU A 149 18.37 21.16 -49.11
CA GLU A 149 17.88 21.27 -50.48
C GLU A 149 17.64 22.74 -50.89
N ALA A 150 17.00 23.53 -50.02
CA ALA A 150 16.80 24.96 -50.27
C ALA A 150 18.14 25.74 -50.36
N ALA A 151 19.14 25.35 -49.56
CA ALA A 151 20.46 25.97 -49.61
C ALA A 151 21.20 25.63 -50.92
N GLU A 152 21.09 24.38 -51.38
CA GLU A 152 21.61 23.92 -52.68
C GLU A 152 20.94 24.68 -53.83
N GLN A 153 19.60 24.70 -53.87
CA GLN A 153 18.84 25.47 -54.87
C GLN A 153 19.22 26.95 -54.87
N ALA A 154 19.42 27.55 -53.69
CA ALA A 154 19.85 28.93 -53.59
C ALA A 154 21.29 29.12 -54.09
N SER A 155 22.18 28.14 -53.93
CA SER A 155 23.52 28.19 -54.52
C SER A 155 23.48 28.10 -56.05
N GLU A 156 22.69 27.19 -56.61
CA GLU A 156 22.48 27.09 -58.06
C GLU A 156 21.90 28.38 -58.63
N TRP A 157 20.89 28.95 -57.98
CA TRP A 157 20.26 30.20 -58.42
C TRP A 157 21.25 31.37 -58.36
N ARG A 158 22.09 31.44 -57.32
CA ARG A 158 23.17 32.45 -57.23
C ARG A 158 24.19 32.30 -58.35
N GLU A 159 24.58 31.08 -58.70
CA GLU A 159 25.51 30.81 -59.80
C GLU A 159 24.92 31.25 -61.14
N ARG A 160 23.71 30.77 -61.48
CA ARG A 160 22.99 31.18 -62.70
C ARG A 160 22.82 32.70 -62.78
N HIS A 161 22.43 33.34 -61.69
CA HIS A 161 22.29 34.80 -61.64
C HIS A 161 23.65 35.49 -61.85
N GLY A 162 24.74 34.96 -61.28
CA GLY A 162 26.09 35.45 -61.49
C GLY A 162 26.55 35.34 -62.95
N GLU A 163 26.28 34.23 -63.62
CA GLU A 163 26.56 34.03 -65.05
C GLU A 163 25.75 35.00 -65.93
N LEU A 164 24.43 35.09 -65.70
CA LEU A 164 23.55 35.97 -66.45
C LEU A 164 23.96 37.45 -66.27
N LYS A 165 24.35 37.84 -65.05
CA LYS A 165 24.89 39.18 -64.77
C LYS A 165 26.18 39.44 -65.54
N LYS A 166 27.13 38.49 -65.60
CA LYS A 166 28.35 38.62 -66.41
C LYS A 166 28.03 38.79 -67.90
N GLN A 167 27.05 38.05 -68.43
CA GLN A 167 26.61 38.18 -69.83
C GLN A 167 26.05 39.59 -70.11
N VAL A 168 25.19 40.12 -69.23
CA VAL A 168 24.61 41.47 -69.37
C VAL A 168 25.68 42.55 -69.24
N GLU A 169 26.61 42.45 -68.29
CA GLU A 169 27.74 43.38 -68.16
C GLU A 169 28.66 43.34 -69.39
N GLY A 170 28.91 42.15 -69.95
CA GLY A 170 29.64 41.97 -71.21
C GLY A 170 28.92 42.62 -72.40
N ALA A 171 27.60 42.42 -72.52
CA ALA A 171 26.76 43.06 -73.53
C ALA A 171 26.73 44.59 -73.36
N SER A 172 26.67 45.10 -72.13
CA SER A 172 26.74 46.53 -71.81
C SER A 172 28.11 47.14 -72.14
N LYS A 173 29.23 46.46 -71.84
CA LYS A 173 30.57 46.87 -72.27
C LYS A 173 30.71 46.89 -73.80
N ASN A 174 30.13 45.92 -74.49
CA ASN A 174 30.08 45.90 -75.96
C ASN A 174 29.19 47.01 -76.54
N HIS A 175 28.08 47.34 -75.87
CA HIS A 175 27.21 48.46 -76.22
C HIS A 175 27.87 49.82 -75.93
N SER A 176 28.65 49.94 -74.84
CA SER A 176 29.44 51.12 -74.49
C SER A 176 30.62 51.35 -75.45
N ARG A 177 31.30 50.30 -75.93
CA ARG A 177 32.31 50.39 -77.00
C ARG A 177 31.72 50.84 -78.34
N LYS A 178 30.46 50.48 -78.65
CA LYS A 178 29.73 51.04 -79.81
C LYS A 178 29.27 52.49 -79.60
N ARG A 179 29.06 52.93 -78.35
CA ARG A 179 28.65 54.30 -78.00
C ARG A 179 29.81 55.27 -77.71
N ALA A 180 31.06 54.81 -77.63
CA ALA A 180 32.25 55.65 -77.43
C ALA A 180 32.66 56.49 -78.66
N SER A 181 31.77 56.61 -79.66
CA SER A 181 31.92 57.49 -80.82
C SER A 181 31.05 58.75 -80.73
N THR A 182 30.49 59.07 -79.57
CA THR A 182 29.70 60.30 -79.39
C THR A 182 29.92 60.85 -77.99
N SER A 183 30.59 62.00 -77.95
CA SER A 183 30.78 62.93 -76.81
C SER A 183 29.43 63.34 -76.20
N GLN A 184 29.28 63.96 -75.02
CA GLN A 184 30.12 64.85 -74.21
C GLN A 184 29.38 65.05 -72.85
N LEU A 185 30.16 65.20 -71.78
CA LEU A 185 29.99 65.95 -70.51
C LEU A 185 28.61 66.60 -70.22
N THR A 186 28.07 66.54 -68.99
CA THR A 186 28.50 67.42 -67.87
C THR A 186 28.39 66.83 -66.46
N ASP A 187 29.32 67.27 -65.61
CA ASP A 187 29.27 67.30 -64.15
C ASP A 187 27.95 67.88 -63.61
N ASP A 188 27.46 67.36 -62.49
CA ASP A 188 27.27 68.21 -61.31
C ASP A 188 27.42 67.41 -60.02
N SER A 189 28.19 67.99 -59.10
CA SER A 189 28.57 67.40 -57.81
C SER A 189 27.58 67.79 -56.73
N LEU A 190 27.14 66.84 -55.89
CA LEU A 190 26.79 67.20 -54.51
C LEU A 190 26.99 66.05 -53.53
N SER A 191 28.01 66.23 -52.69
CA SER A 191 28.30 65.49 -51.48
C SER A 191 27.33 65.86 -50.36
N THR A 192 26.69 64.89 -49.68
CA THR A 192 26.53 64.96 -48.22
C THR A 192 26.18 63.61 -47.59
N SER A 193 27.03 63.22 -46.63
CA SER A 193 26.74 62.52 -45.36
C SER A 193 25.75 61.36 -45.31
N THR A 194 26.33 60.21 -44.93
CA THR A 194 25.80 59.17 -44.05
C THR A 194 24.69 59.65 -43.10
N PRO A 195 23.61 58.88 -42.95
CA PRO A 195 23.38 58.29 -41.63
C PRO A 195 23.09 56.79 -41.68
N MET A 196 23.53 56.13 -40.63
CA MET A 196 23.28 54.73 -40.33
C MET A 196 21.78 54.42 -40.26
N THR A 197 21.36 53.35 -40.93
CA THR A 197 20.05 52.74 -40.70
C THR A 197 20.06 52.01 -39.35
N PRO A 198 19.08 52.23 -38.45
CA PRO A 198 19.02 51.49 -37.21
C PRO A 198 18.64 50.04 -37.53
N ARG A 199 19.55 49.10 -37.25
CA ARG A 199 19.21 47.70 -37.02
C ARG A 199 18.16 47.68 -35.90
N ARG A 200 16.88 47.49 -36.23
CA ARG A 200 15.91 46.99 -35.24
C ARG A 200 16.37 45.59 -34.84
N ARG A 201 17.08 45.51 -33.73
CA ARG A 201 17.26 44.27 -32.99
C ARG A 201 15.88 43.92 -32.44
N ILE A 202 15.16 43.03 -33.13
CA ILE A 202 14.00 42.37 -32.53
C ILE A 202 14.58 41.46 -31.46
N ILE A 203 14.65 41.95 -30.23
CA ILE A 203 14.75 41.10 -29.06
C ILE A 203 13.39 40.38 -29.00
N ARG A 204 13.36 39.13 -29.44
CA ARG A 204 12.28 38.23 -29.05
C ARG A 204 12.57 37.90 -27.59
N ASP A 205 11.91 38.60 -26.68
CA ASP A 205 11.89 38.21 -25.28
C ASP A 205 11.40 36.75 -25.22
N LEU A 206 12.26 35.84 -24.77
CA LEU A 206 11.79 34.54 -24.32
C LEU A 206 10.86 34.79 -23.13
N PRO A 207 9.69 34.15 -23.06
CA PRO A 207 8.80 34.33 -21.92
C PRO A 207 9.53 33.89 -20.64
N MET A 208 9.58 34.82 -19.68
CA MET A 208 10.10 34.61 -18.35
C MET A 208 9.47 33.36 -17.73
N ARG A 209 10.32 32.39 -17.38
CA ARG A 209 9.96 31.25 -16.55
C ARG A 209 9.54 31.78 -15.19
N ASN A 210 8.24 31.89 -14.95
CA ASN A 210 7.69 32.18 -13.64
C ASN A 210 8.20 31.10 -12.66
N LYS A 211 9.18 31.46 -11.82
CA LYS A 211 9.58 30.67 -10.66
C LYS A 211 8.45 30.75 -9.63
N LYS A 212 7.35 30.02 -9.86
CA LYS A 212 6.51 29.60 -8.74
C LYS A 212 7.40 28.76 -7.84
N LYS A 213 7.66 29.26 -6.64
CA LYS A 213 8.24 28.47 -5.54
C LYS A 213 7.38 27.21 -5.39
N LEU A 214 7.83 26.09 -5.96
CA LEU A 214 7.45 24.77 -5.48
C LEU A 214 7.99 24.71 -4.05
N LYS A 215 7.09 24.82 -3.07
CA LYS A 215 7.38 24.38 -1.71
C LYS A 215 7.88 22.95 -1.83
N ARG A 216 9.17 22.72 -1.53
CA ARG A 216 9.66 21.39 -1.21
C ARG A 216 8.77 20.90 -0.07
N ALA A 217 8.03 19.83 -0.30
CA ALA A 217 7.56 19.01 0.81
C ALA A 217 8.83 18.45 1.46
N GLU A 218 9.09 18.83 2.70
CA GLU A 218 10.09 18.16 3.52
C GLU A 218 9.68 16.68 3.64
N PRO A 219 10.63 15.73 3.51
CA PRO A 219 10.36 14.37 3.90
C PRO A 219 10.24 14.37 5.42
N ASP A 220 9.06 13.98 5.91
CA ASP A 220 8.78 13.81 7.33
C ASP A 220 9.81 12.81 7.90
N SER A 221 10.79 13.34 8.61
CA SER A 221 11.86 12.58 9.25
C SER A 221 11.32 11.94 10.51
N GLN A 222 10.42 10.98 10.37
CA GLN A 222 9.98 10.13 11.46
C GLN A 222 9.96 8.66 11.04
N ASN A 223 11.01 7.98 11.51
CA ASN A 223 11.03 6.57 11.88
C ASN A 223 11.11 5.53 10.75
N VAL A 224 12.29 5.42 10.13
CA VAL A 224 12.75 4.17 9.53
C VAL A 224 13.78 3.52 10.46
N ARG A 225 13.31 2.73 11.43
CA ARG A 225 14.15 1.73 12.09
C ARG A 225 14.29 0.54 11.12
N TYR A 226 15.40 0.48 10.40
CA TYR A 226 15.83 -0.75 9.75
C TYR A 226 16.21 -1.77 10.83
N SER A 227 15.40 -2.82 11.00
CA SER A 227 15.86 -4.07 11.59
C SER A 227 16.81 -4.74 10.59
N ARG A 228 18.12 -4.74 10.91
CA ARG A 228 19.12 -5.57 10.22
C ARG A 228 18.70 -7.03 10.35
N PHE A 229 18.39 -7.68 9.23
CA PHE A 229 18.44 -9.14 9.14
C PHE A 229 19.91 -9.57 9.09
N PRO A 230 20.36 -10.52 9.93
CA PRO A 230 21.69 -11.08 9.83
C PRO A 230 21.75 -12.03 8.63
N LEU A 231 22.68 -11.76 7.71
CA LEU A 231 23.11 -12.74 6.71
C LEU A 231 23.77 -13.90 7.46
N SER A 232 23.26 -15.10 7.21
CA SER A 232 23.88 -16.36 7.62
C SER A 232 24.99 -16.66 6.61
N ASP A 233 26.24 -16.45 7.02
CA ASP A 233 27.37 -16.98 6.28
C ASP A 233 27.32 -18.51 6.36
N SER A 234 27.19 -19.11 5.18
CA SER A 234 27.32 -20.54 4.94
C SER A 234 28.59 -20.70 4.11
N GLU A 235 29.70 -21.03 4.76
CA GLU A 235 30.88 -21.73 4.22
C GLU A 235 31.78 -22.19 5.38
#